data_AF-A0A976LN12-F1
#
_entry.id   AF-A0A976LN12-F1
#
_cell.length_a   1.000
_cell.length_b   1.000
_cell.length_c   1.000
_cell.angle_alpha   90.00
_cell.angle_beta   90.00
_cell.angle_gamma   90.00
#
_symmetry.space_group_name_H-M   'P 1'
#
loop_
_entity.id
_entity.type
_entity.pdbx_description
1 polymer ?
#
loop_
_entity_poly.entity_id
_entity_poly.type
_entity_poly.pdbx_seq_one_letter_code
_entity_poly.pdbx_strand_id
1 'polypeptide(L)'
;MLGLSKTAIFKIYGAKAMGEASNRFDEIFAWSISKIDPLLLEIAKRLKVTRAELANARGEEIVSALEKGPAESYRAELKQRIINYSLVLENGKISVHSGKSYQEYLKKESRSEKVNTKIRELHGQGVSAGKAKGRVKIVWDASEMKKVKRGDILVATSTYPALVPAMEKAGAIVTNEGGLLSHAAIVSRELGIPCVVGTKIGTKVLKDGDLVEVDANKGIVKRI
;
A
#
# COMPACT_ATOMS: atom_id res chain seq x y z
N MET A 1 -24.99 14.07 -13.66
CA MET A 1 -25.39 14.36 -12.27
C MET A 1 -24.40 13.68 -11.34
N LEU A 2 -23.56 14.48 -10.70
CA LEU A 2 -22.48 14.04 -9.79
C LEU A 2 -23.09 13.38 -8.54
N GLY A 3 -22.95 12.06 -8.43
CA GLY A 3 -23.29 11.30 -7.23
C GLY A 3 -22.20 11.48 -6.18
N LEU A 4 -22.40 12.43 -5.28
CA LEU A 4 -21.58 12.70 -4.12
C LEU A 4 -21.34 11.41 -3.30
N SER A 5 -20.05 11.10 -3.12
CA SER A 5 -19.53 10.07 -2.23
C SER A 5 -20.04 10.29 -0.81
N LYS A 6 -20.97 9.43 -0.37
CA LYS A 6 -21.39 9.35 1.03
C LYS A 6 -20.22 8.79 1.84
N THR A 7 -19.56 9.68 2.57
CA THR A 7 -19.14 9.48 3.95
C THR A 7 -18.73 8.05 4.30
N ALA A 8 -17.50 7.67 3.97
CA ALA A 8 -16.83 6.58 4.68
C ALA A 8 -16.49 7.09 6.10
N ILE A 9 -17.50 7.14 6.96
CA ILE A 9 -17.29 7.17 8.40
C ILE A 9 -16.63 5.82 8.71
N PHE A 10 -15.31 5.81 8.87
CA PHE A 10 -14.61 4.72 9.54
C PHE A 10 -15.13 4.72 10.99
N LYS A 11 -16.27 4.04 11.21
CA LYS A 11 -16.65 3.59 12.54
C LYS A 11 -15.56 2.61 12.95
N ILE A 12 -14.61 3.08 13.74
CA ILE A 12 -13.71 2.23 14.51
C ILE A 12 -14.61 1.54 15.54
N TYR A 13 -15.29 0.48 15.11
CA TYR A 13 -15.86 -0.49 16.03
C TYR A 13 -14.67 -1.10 16.76
N GLY A 14 -14.61 -0.83 18.07
CA GLY A 14 -13.64 -1.46 18.94
C GLY A 14 -13.57 -2.97 18.67
N ALA A 15 -12.35 -3.46 18.54
CA ALA A 15 -11.96 -4.86 18.72
C ALA A 15 -12.72 -5.94 17.92
N LYS A 16 -13.43 -5.63 16.82
CA LYS A 16 -14.17 -6.68 16.07
C LYS A 16 -14.01 -6.67 14.54
N ALA A 17 -13.13 -5.83 13.98
CA ALA A 17 -12.91 -5.73 12.54
C ALA A 17 -11.47 -5.99 12.07
N MET A 18 -10.56 -6.35 12.97
CA MET A 18 -9.28 -6.97 12.58
C MET A 18 -9.47 -8.48 12.78
N GLY A 19 -9.53 -9.23 11.68
CA GLY A 19 -9.39 -10.68 11.74
C GLY A 19 -8.18 -11.01 12.59
N GLU A 20 -8.37 -11.90 13.56
CA GLU A 20 -7.40 -12.37 14.56
C GLU A 20 -6.01 -11.78 14.35
N ALA A 21 -5.72 -10.70 15.07
CA ALA A 21 -4.39 -10.11 15.09
C ALA A 21 -3.42 -11.19 15.58
N SER A 22 -2.69 -11.79 14.64
CA SER A 22 -1.82 -12.94 14.92
C SER A 22 -0.68 -12.60 15.87
N ASN A 23 -0.47 -11.31 16.17
CA ASN A 23 0.53 -10.81 17.10
C ASN A 23 -0.04 -9.79 18.10
N ARG A 24 0.19 -10.06 19.39
CA ARG A 24 -0.16 -9.20 20.55
C ARG A 24 0.29 -7.74 20.41
N PHE A 25 1.33 -7.48 19.62
CA PHE A 25 1.82 -6.13 19.32
C PHE A 25 0.79 -5.30 18.54
N ASP A 26 0.14 -5.88 17.54
CA ASP A 26 -0.83 -5.17 16.70
C ASP A 26 -2.09 -4.81 17.51
N GLU A 27 -2.49 -5.69 18.43
CA GLU A 27 -3.57 -5.41 19.38
C GLU A 27 -3.24 -4.27 20.33
N ILE A 28 -2.03 -4.29 20.93
CA ILE A 28 -1.57 -3.21 21.82
C ILE A 28 -1.46 -1.90 21.06
N PHE A 29 -0.97 -1.93 19.81
CA PHE A 29 -0.85 -0.75 18.97
C PHE A 29 -2.23 -0.19 18.62
N ALA A 30 -3.16 -1.02 18.14
CA ALA A 30 -4.52 -0.61 17.83
C ALA A 30 -5.25 -0.08 19.07
N TRP A 31 -5.08 -0.73 20.22
CA TRP A 31 -5.62 -0.27 21.51
C TRP A 31 -5.05 1.10 21.89
N SER A 32 -3.73 1.28 21.81
CA SER A 32 -3.06 2.56 22.10
C SER A 32 -3.57 3.69 21.20
N ILE A 33 -3.70 3.44 19.89
CA ILE A 33 -4.26 4.41 18.94
C ILE A 33 -5.71 4.76 19.32
N SER A 34 -6.53 3.78 19.70
CA SER A 34 -7.92 4.03 20.11
C SER A 34 -8.04 4.90 21.37
N LYS A 35 -7.09 4.79 22.29
CA LYS A 35 -7.04 5.60 23.53
C LYS A 35 -6.54 7.02 23.29
N ILE A 36 -5.73 7.21 22.26
CA ILE A 36 -5.22 8.52 21.85
C ILE A 36 -6.27 9.30 21.03
N ASP A 37 -7.24 8.63 20.40
CA ASP A 37 -8.19 9.29 19.51
C ASP A 37 -9.01 10.44 20.17
N PRO A 38 -9.52 10.31 21.42
CA PRO A 38 -10.16 11.42 22.12
C PRO A 38 -9.25 12.64 22.30
N LEU A 39 -7.95 12.42 22.58
CA LEU A 39 -6.97 13.48 22.69
C LEU A 39 -6.76 14.19 21.35
N LEU A 40 -6.66 13.42 20.26
CA LEU A 40 -6.52 13.97 18.91
C LEU A 40 -7.77 14.77 18.48
N LEU A 41 -8.97 14.33 18.88
CA LEU A 41 -10.19 15.08 18.62
C LEU A 41 -10.22 16.43 19.37
N GLU A 42 -9.76 16.46 20.62
CA GLU A 42 -9.68 17.71 21.38
C GLU A 42 -8.62 18.66 20.80
N ILE A 43 -7.46 18.15 20.38
CA ILE A 43 -6.43 18.94 19.68
C ILE A 43 -7.02 19.51 18.38
N ALA A 44 -7.70 18.69 17.58
CA ALA A 44 -8.32 19.13 16.32
C ALA A 44 -9.33 20.26 16.58
N LYS A 45 -10.16 20.12 17.63
CA LYS A 45 -11.12 21.14 18.06
C LYS A 45 -10.45 22.45 18.46
N ARG A 46 -9.38 22.40 19.26
CA ARG A 46 -8.61 23.60 19.68
C ARG A 46 -7.97 24.32 18.51
N LEU A 47 -7.39 23.56 17.58
CA LEU A 47 -6.77 24.10 16.36
C LEU A 47 -7.80 24.46 15.28
N LYS A 48 -9.10 24.19 15.52
CA LYS A 48 -10.21 24.41 14.58
C LYS A 48 -9.94 23.74 13.22
N VAL A 49 -9.45 22.50 13.26
CA VAL A 49 -9.23 21.63 12.10
C VAL A 49 -10.01 20.34 12.27
N THR A 50 -10.22 19.59 11.19
CA THR A 50 -10.84 18.28 11.23
C THR A 50 -9.86 17.20 11.71
N ARG A 51 -10.39 16.08 12.20
CA ARG A 51 -9.59 14.92 12.61
C ARG A 51 -8.71 14.38 11.47
N ALA A 52 -9.22 14.43 10.24
CA ALA A 52 -8.51 14.02 9.03
C ALA A 52 -7.39 15.00 8.67
N GLU A 53 -7.61 16.31 8.79
CA GLU A 53 -6.55 17.32 8.62
C GLU A 53 -5.46 17.14 9.66
N LEU A 54 -5.82 16.95 10.93
CA LEU A 54 -4.84 16.73 12.00
C LEU A 54 -4.01 15.46 11.79
N ALA A 55 -4.61 14.39 11.22
CA ALA A 55 -3.89 13.15 10.90
C ALA A 55 -2.75 13.34 9.88
N ASN A 56 -2.77 14.44 9.13
CA ASN A 56 -1.75 14.79 8.13
C ASN A 56 -0.76 15.87 8.63
N ALA A 57 -0.88 16.28 9.90
CA ALA A 57 0.03 17.21 10.54
C ALA A 57 1.25 16.49 11.13
N ARG A 58 2.41 17.13 11.11
CA ARG A 58 3.61 16.63 11.80
C ARG A 58 3.53 16.95 13.29
N GLY A 59 4.16 16.13 14.12
CA GLY A 59 4.21 16.35 15.57
C GLY A 59 4.70 17.75 15.94
N GLU A 60 5.78 18.21 15.31
CA GLU A 60 6.34 19.57 15.50
C GLU A 60 5.36 20.68 15.11
N GLU A 61 4.58 20.48 14.05
CA GLU A 61 3.58 21.45 13.59
C GLU A 61 2.40 21.50 14.55
N ILE A 62 1.97 20.35 15.10
CA ILE A 62 0.92 20.29 16.12
C ILE A 62 1.38 21.02 17.39
N VAL A 63 2.59 20.75 17.87
CA VAL A 63 3.15 21.40 19.07
C VAL A 63 3.26 22.91 18.86
N SER A 64 3.86 23.35 17.74
CA SER A 64 3.98 24.78 17.41
C SER A 64 2.62 25.46 17.29
N ALA A 65 1.63 24.80 16.67
CA ALA A 65 0.27 25.35 16.54
C ALA A 65 -0.48 25.43 17.88
N LEU A 66 -0.18 24.54 18.84
CA LEU A 66 -0.73 24.60 20.19
C LEU A 66 -0.08 25.71 21.04
N GLU A 67 1.22 25.97 20.85
CA GLU A 67 1.96 27.00 21.59
C GLU A 67 1.73 28.42 21.05
N LYS A 68 1.83 28.59 19.72
CA LYS A 68 1.86 29.89 19.03
C LYS A 68 0.58 30.21 18.27
N GLY A 69 -0.35 29.26 18.21
CA GLY A 69 -1.49 29.29 17.31
C GLY A 69 -1.15 28.76 15.91
N PRO A 70 -2.16 28.30 15.14
CA PRO A 70 -1.93 27.78 13.80
C PRO A 70 -1.50 28.91 12.86
N ALA A 71 -0.38 28.71 12.16
CA ALA A 71 0.06 29.61 11.09
C ALA A 71 -1.01 29.71 9.99
N GLU A 72 -1.05 30.83 9.26
CA GLU A 72 -2.02 31.06 8.18
C GLU A 72 -1.98 29.97 7.09
N SER A 73 -0.77 29.51 6.76
CA SER A 73 -0.53 28.42 5.80
C SER A 73 -0.85 27.03 6.34
N TYR A 74 -0.99 26.85 7.65
CA TYR A 74 -1.10 25.54 8.31
C TYR A 74 -2.27 24.72 7.73
N ARG A 75 -3.46 25.31 7.65
CA ARG A 75 -4.63 24.59 7.11
C ARG A 75 -4.52 24.31 5.62
N ALA A 76 -3.97 25.25 4.85
CA ALA A 76 -3.80 25.08 3.41
C ALA A 76 -2.86 23.90 3.12
N GLU A 77 -1.78 23.79 3.88
CA GLU A 77 -0.81 22.70 3.82
C GLU A 77 -1.44 21.34 4.17
N LEU A 78 -2.21 21.25 5.27
CA LEU A 78 -2.89 20.01 5.66
C LEU A 78 -3.88 19.54 4.60
N LYS A 79 -4.63 20.46 3.97
CA LYS A 79 -5.54 20.13 2.87
C LYS A 79 -4.80 19.60 1.65
N GLN A 80 -3.62 20.13 1.33
CA GLN A 80 -2.80 19.60 0.25
C GLN A 80 -2.32 18.19 0.56
N ARG A 81 -1.89 17.92 1.80
CA ARG A 81 -1.43 16.59 2.22
C ARG A 81 -2.52 15.53 2.20
N ILE A 82 -3.78 15.90 2.46
CA ILE A 82 -4.92 14.99 2.28
C ILE A 82 -5.04 14.51 0.82
N ILE A 83 -4.70 15.37 -0.15
CA ILE A 83 -4.77 15.02 -1.58
C ILE A 83 -3.57 14.17 -1.97
N ASN A 84 -2.36 14.63 -1.64
CA ASN A 84 -1.13 13.91 -1.88
C ASN A 84 0.02 14.41 -1.01
N TYR A 85 0.86 13.48 -0.59
CA TYR A 85 2.15 13.80 0.01
C TYR A 85 3.17 12.68 -0.21
N SER A 86 4.45 13.01 -0.12
CA SER A 86 5.53 12.04 0.02
C SER A 86 6.42 12.44 1.20
N LEU A 87 6.83 11.44 1.98
CA LEU A 87 7.84 11.56 3.02
C LEU A 87 9.13 10.98 2.47
N VAL A 88 10.16 11.80 2.36
CA VAL A 88 11.45 11.43 1.79
C VAL A 88 12.49 11.54 2.88
N LEU A 89 13.22 10.45 3.12
CA LEU A 89 14.34 10.43 4.05
C LEU A 89 15.64 10.43 3.24
N GLU A 90 16.31 11.57 3.19
CA GLU A 90 17.60 11.74 2.52
C GLU A 90 18.66 12.22 3.53
N ASN A 91 19.77 11.49 3.64
CA ASN A 91 20.88 11.83 4.55
C ASN A 91 20.45 12.10 6.00
N GLY A 92 19.49 11.32 6.51
CA GLY A 92 18.94 11.47 7.86
C GLY A 92 17.98 12.66 8.04
N LYS A 93 17.67 13.41 6.98
CA LYS A 93 16.68 14.49 6.99
C LYS A 93 15.38 14.02 6.36
N ILE A 94 14.27 14.26 7.05
CA ILE A 94 12.92 13.98 6.54
C ILE A 94 12.42 15.24 5.84
N SER A 95 12.18 15.18 4.53
CA SER A 95 11.45 16.20 3.78
C SER A 95 10.04 15.71 3.47
N VAL A 96 9.08 16.63 3.52
CA VAL A 96 7.69 16.37 3.16
C VAL A 96 7.38 17.15 1.89
N HIS A 97 6.93 16.48 0.85
CA HIS A 97 6.48 17.11 -0.39
C HIS A 97 4.96 16.98 -0.48
N SER A 98 4.27 18.07 -0.77
CA SER A 98 2.80 18.18 -0.84
C SER A 98 2.41 19.07 -2.03
N GLY A 99 1.24 18.83 -2.62
CA GLY A 99 0.72 19.66 -3.71
C GLY A 99 1.67 19.77 -4.92
N LYS A 100 2.21 20.97 -5.18
CA LYS A 100 3.13 21.21 -6.31
C LYS A 100 4.48 20.52 -6.13
N SER A 101 5.06 20.58 -4.92
CA SER A 101 6.36 19.97 -4.65
C SER A 101 6.30 18.44 -4.73
N TYR A 102 5.14 17.84 -4.40
CA TYR A 102 4.87 16.42 -4.61
C TYR A 102 4.94 16.02 -6.10
N GLN A 103 4.27 16.80 -6.96
CA GLN A 103 4.28 16.57 -8.41
C GLN A 103 5.69 16.68 -9.01
N GLU A 104 6.47 17.64 -8.55
CA GLU A 104 7.86 17.83 -8.97
C GLU A 104 8.76 16.67 -8.51
N TYR A 105 8.60 16.25 -7.26
CA TYR A 105 9.31 15.09 -6.71
C TYR A 105 9.01 13.83 -7.52
N LEU A 106 7.73 13.52 -7.77
CA LEU A 106 7.35 12.36 -8.58
C LEU A 106 7.98 12.40 -9.98
N LYS A 107 7.99 13.55 -10.65
CA LYS A 107 8.61 13.70 -11.98
C LYS A 107 10.11 13.46 -11.94
N LYS A 108 10.79 13.89 -10.88
CA LYS A 108 12.23 13.67 -10.67
C LYS A 108 12.51 12.18 -10.43
N GLU A 109 11.74 11.54 -9.56
CA GLU A 109 11.87 10.11 -9.26
C GLU A 109 11.60 9.23 -10.49
N SER A 110 10.52 9.54 -11.23
CA SER A 110 10.14 8.84 -12.46
C SER A 110 11.17 8.96 -13.59
N ARG A 111 11.98 10.04 -13.60
CA ARG A 111 13.08 10.22 -14.57
C ARG A 111 14.30 9.38 -14.23
N SER A 112 14.51 9.09 -12.96
CA SER A 112 15.62 8.25 -12.46
C SER A 112 15.39 6.77 -12.76
N GLU A 113 14.14 6.33 -12.84
CA GLU A 113 13.77 4.93 -13.12
C GLU A 113 13.15 4.77 -14.52
N LYS A 114 13.93 4.96 -15.59
CA LYS A 114 13.52 4.46 -16.92
C LYS A 114 13.58 2.93 -16.94
N VAL A 115 12.53 2.27 -16.46
CA VAL A 115 12.38 0.82 -16.57
C VAL A 115 12.18 0.46 -18.04
N ASN A 116 13.08 -0.35 -18.60
CA ASN A 116 12.99 -0.81 -19.97
C ASN A 116 11.78 -1.75 -20.13
N THR A 117 10.71 -1.28 -20.78
CA THR A 117 9.49 -2.07 -21.01
C THR A 117 9.67 -3.25 -21.97
N LYS A 118 10.87 -3.44 -22.55
CA LYS A 118 11.22 -4.62 -23.36
C LYS A 118 11.62 -5.84 -22.53
N ILE A 119 11.70 -5.74 -21.19
CA ILE A 119 11.98 -6.89 -20.33
C ILE A 119 10.90 -7.95 -20.54
N ARG A 120 11.30 -9.13 -21.06
CA ARG A 120 10.41 -10.28 -21.30
C ARG A 120 10.39 -11.26 -20.13
N GLU A 121 11.39 -11.18 -19.25
CA GLU A 121 11.62 -12.11 -18.15
C GLU A 121 12.00 -11.32 -16.90
N LEU A 122 11.30 -11.60 -15.81
CA LEU A 122 11.53 -11.03 -14.49
C LEU A 122 12.04 -12.13 -13.58
N HIS A 123 12.99 -11.78 -12.73
CA HIS A 123 13.53 -12.66 -11.70
C HIS A 123 13.09 -12.17 -10.32
N GLY A 124 12.72 -13.11 -9.47
CA GLY A 124 12.47 -12.91 -8.06
C GLY A 124 12.84 -14.16 -7.28
N GLN A 125 12.42 -14.21 -6.02
CA GLN A 125 12.58 -15.38 -5.17
C GLN A 125 11.31 -16.25 -5.27
N GLY A 126 11.47 -17.48 -5.76
CA GLY A 126 10.44 -18.50 -5.65
C GLY A 126 10.22 -18.89 -4.19
N VAL A 127 8.99 -18.72 -3.68
CA VAL A 127 8.67 -18.99 -2.27
C VAL A 127 7.66 -20.11 -2.09
N SER A 128 6.80 -20.34 -3.08
CA SER A 128 5.89 -21.49 -3.14
C SER A 128 6.05 -22.16 -4.49
N ALA A 129 6.48 -23.43 -4.50
CA ALA A 129 6.87 -24.15 -5.70
C ALA A 129 5.69 -24.40 -6.65
N GLY A 130 5.99 -24.59 -7.94
CA GLY A 130 5.00 -24.87 -8.97
C GLY A 130 5.08 -23.93 -10.17
N LYS A 131 4.19 -24.16 -11.14
CA LYS A 131 4.12 -23.38 -12.38
C LYS A 131 2.69 -23.05 -12.72
N ALA A 132 2.46 -21.85 -13.25
CA ALA A 132 1.14 -21.45 -13.72
C ALA A 132 1.25 -20.54 -14.95
N LYS A 133 0.19 -20.54 -15.75
CA LYS A 133 0.00 -19.62 -16.86
C LYS A 133 -1.33 -18.91 -16.70
N GLY A 134 -1.36 -17.61 -16.94
CA GLY A 134 -2.58 -16.84 -16.82
C GLY A 134 -2.39 -15.39 -17.24
N ARG A 135 -3.50 -14.66 -17.24
CA ARG A 135 -3.48 -13.22 -17.51
C ARG A 135 -3.11 -12.46 -16.25
N VAL A 136 -2.22 -11.49 -16.40
CA VAL A 136 -1.84 -10.59 -15.32
C VAL A 136 -3.04 -9.76 -14.88
N LYS A 137 -3.24 -9.69 -13.56
CA LYS A 137 -4.12 -8.75 -12.88
C LYS A 137 -3.31 -8.01 -11.83
N ILE A 138 -3.06 -6.73 -12.10
CA ILE A 138 -2.38 -5.84 -11.16
C ILE A 138 -3.42 -5.37 -10.14
N VAL A 139 -3.12 -5.59 -8.86
CA VAL A 139 -3.98 -5.21 -7.73
C VAL A 139 -3.20 -4.28 -6.82
N TRP A 140 -3.66 -3.03 -6.73
CA TRP A 140 -3.05 -2.03 -5.84
C TRP A 140 -3.61 -2.11 -4.42
N ASP A 141 -4.90 -2.43 -4.29
CA ASP A 141 -5.58 -2.52 -3.00
C ASP A 141 -6.78 -3.49 -3.01
N ALA A 142 -7.34 -3.72 -1.83
CA ALA A 142 -8.47 -4.61 -1.58
C ALA A 142 -9.72 -4.30 -2.44
N SER A 143 -9.94 -3.06 -2.86
CA SER A 143 -11.10 -2.68 -3.71
C SER A 143 -11.01 -3.28 -5.11
N GLU A 144 -9.79 -3.58 -5.57
CA GLU A 144 -9.53 -4.10 -6.91
C GLU A 144 -9.54 -5.63 -7.00
N MET A 145 -9.68 -6.33 -5.87
CA MET A 145 -9.68 -7.80 -5.82
C MET A 145 -10.71 -8.47 -6.72
N LYS A 146 -11.81 -7.77 -7.02
CA LYS A 146 -12.87 -8.28 -7.93
C LYS A 146 -12.38 -8.45 -9.36
N LYS A 147 -11.26 -7.83 -9.75
CA LYS A 147 -10.63 -7.98 -11.07
C LYS A 147 -10.04 -9.38 -11.29
N VAL A 148 -9.64 -10.06 -10.21
CA VAL A 148 -8.94 -11.35 -10.25
C VAL A 148 -9.96 -12.47 -10.43
N LYS A 149 -9.82 -13.20 -11.54
CA LYS A 149 -10.61 -14.40 -11.82
C LYS A 149 -9.78 -15.65 -11.55
N ARG A 150 -10.47 -16.78 -11.49
CA ARG A 150 -9.84 -18.08 -11.26
C ARG A 150 -8.79 -18.35 -12.34
N GLY A 151 -7.54 -18.60 -11.93
CA GLY A 151 -6.42 -18.88 -12.82
C GLY A 151 -5.66 -17.65 -13.34
N ASP A 152 -6.10 -16.43 -13.00
CA ASP A 152 -5.33 -15.21 -13.32
C ASP A 152 -4.04 -15.13 -12.49
N ILE A 153 -3.05 -14.39 -12.97
CA ILE A 153 -1.80 -14.16 -12.26
C ILE A 153 -1.93 -12.85 -11.48
N LEU A 154 -1.99 -12.96 -10.15
CA LEU A 154 -2.09 -11.81 -9.27
C LEU A 154 -0.72 -11.13 -9.16
N VAL A 155 -0.64 -9.86 -9.56
CA VAL A 155 0.57 -9.04 -9.45
C VAL A 155 0.30 -7.87 -8.50
N ALA A 156 1.13 -7.69 -7.48
CA ALA A 156 0.97 -6.59 -6.51
C ALA A 156 2.33 -6.06 -6.05
N THR A 157 2.38 -4.89 -5.43
CA THR A 157 3.63 -4.43 -4.78
C THR A 157 3.97 -5.34 -3.59
N SER A 158 3.00 -5.57 -2.73
CA SER A 158 3.03 -6.49 -1.58
C SER A 158 1.62 -7.02 -1.30
N THR A 159 1.47 -7.99 -0.42
CA THR A 159 0.16 -8.54 -0.01
C THR A 159 -0.08 -8.35 1.48
N TYR A 160 -1.35 -8.37 1.88
CA TYR A 160 -1.82 -8.24 3.26
C TYR A 160 -3.14 -9.01 3.44
N PRO A 161 -3.63 -9.26 4.67
CA PRO A 161 -4.73 -10.19 4.91
C PRO A 161 -6.02 -9.93 4.11
N ALA A 162 -6.31 -8.67 3.79
CA ALA A 162 -7.49 -8.36 3.00
C ALA A 162 -7.43 -8.91 1.57
N LEU A 163 -6.24 -9.20 1.01
CA LEU A 163 -6.06 -9.74 -0.34
C LEU A 163 -6.27 -11.26 -0.45
N VAL A 164 -6.42 -11.97 0.68
CA VAL A 164 -6.56 -13.45 0.69
C VAL A 164 -7.65 -13.95 -0.28
N PRO A 165 -8.86 -13.35 -0.36
CA PRO A 165 -9.88 -13.81 -1.31
C PRO A 165 -9.51 -13.68 -2.80
N ALA A 166 -8.57 -12.78 -3.14
CA ALA A 166 -8.01 -12.69 -4.49
C ALA A 166 -6.87 -13.71 -4.68
N MET A 167 -6.06 -13.93 -3.65
CA MET A 167 -4.98 -14.92 -3.65
C MET A 167 -5.54 -16.32 -3.90
N GLU A 168 -6.65 -16.71 -3.26
CA GLU A 168 -7.33 -18.01 -3.45
C GLU A 168 -7.77 -18.28 -4.90
N LYS A 169 -8.04 -17.23 -5.68
CA LYS A 169 -8.45 -17.35 -7.08
C LYS A 169 -7.26 -17.40 -8.02
N ALA A 170 -6.11 -16.88 -7.60
CA ALA A 170 -4.95 -16.72 -8.46
C ALA A 170 -4.37 -18.08 -8.90
N GLY A 171 -3.96 -18.17 -10.15
CA GLY A 171 -3.16 -19.29 -10.65
C GLY A 171 -1.71 -19.21 -10.16
N ALA A 172 -1.18 -18.00 -9.98
CA ALA A 172 0.07 -17.73 -9.28
C ALA A 172 0.09 -16.29 -8.76
N ILE A 173 1.00 -16.03 -7.82
CA ILE A 173 1.13 -14.73 -7.15
C ILE A 173 2.54 -14.18 -7.38
N VAL A 174 2.62 -12.94 -7.83
CA VAL A 174 3.88 -12.24 -8.09
C VAL A 174 3.90 -10.91 -7.33
N THR A 175 4.96 -10.66 -6.56
CA THR A 175 5.11 -9.38 -5.84
C THR A 175 6.42 -8.66 -6.16
N ASN A 176 6.40 -7.33 -6.09
CA ASN A 176 7.63 -6.53 -6.18
C ASN A 176 8.49 -6.70 -4.93
N GLU A 177 7.84 -6.73 -3.77
CA GLU A 177 8.47 -6.76 -2.46
C GLU A 177 8.12 -8.05 -1.71
N GLY A 178 8.88 -8.35 -0.68
CA GLY A 178 8.73 -9.54 0.14
C GLY A 178 9.88 -10.53 -0.03
N GLY A 179 9.99 -11.43 0.95
CA GLY A 179 10.96 -12.51 0.99
C GLY A 179 10.35 -13.79 1.52
N LEU A 180 11.19 -14.73 1.93
CA LEU A 180 10.81 -16.09 2.33
C LEU A 180 9.72 -16.17 3.42
N LEU A 181 9.69 -15.19 4.33
CA LEU A 181 8.76 -15.12 5.48
C LEU A 181 7.68 -14.04 5.31
N SER A 182 7.54 -13.46 4.12
CA SER A 182 6.51 -12.44 3.86
C SER A 182 5.10 -13.03 3.91
N HIS A 183 4.10 -12.17 4.10
CA HIS A 183 2.69 -12.54 4.03
C HIS A 183 2.37 -13.32 2.75
N ALA A 184 2.86 -12.84 1.59
CA ALA A 184 2.70 -13.53 0.31
C ALA A 184 3.25 -14.95 0.35
N ALA A 185 4.43 -15.15 0.93
CA ALA A 185 5.10 -16.45 0.98
C ALA A 185 4.38 -17.45 1.89
N ILE A 186 3.93 -17.01 3.08
CA ILE A 186 3.23 -17.88 4.04
C ILE A 186 1.90 -18.34 3.45
N VAL A 187 1.04 -17.38 3.08
CA VAL A 187 -0.31 -17.68 2.58
C VAL A 187 -0.26 -18.47 1.26
N SER A 188 0.68 -18.18 0.35
CA SER A 188 0.76 -18.94 -0.91
C SER A 188 1.15 -20.41 -0.70
N ARG A 189 1.93 -20.72 0.34
CA ARG A 189 2.25 -22.12 0.70
C ARG A 189 1.06 -22.84 1.29
N GLU A 190 0.30 -22.15 2.16
CA GLU A 190 -0.93 -22.68 2.75
C GLU A 190 -1.99 -22.98 1.66
N LEU A 191 -2.10 -22.10 0.66
CA LEU A 191 -3.03 -22.27 -0.46
C LEU A 191 -2.51 -23.23 -1.55
N GLY A 192 -1.23 -23.64 -1.51
CA GLY A 192 -0.61 -24.45 -2.56
C GLY A 192 -0.49 -23.73 -3.91
N ILE A 193 -0.40 -22.40 -3.91
CA ILE A 193 -0.35 -21.57 -5.11
C ILE A 193 1.11 -21.18 -5.41
N PRO A 194 1.59 -21.32 -6.67
CA PRO A 194 2.93 -20.88 -7.05
C PRO A 194 3.14 -19.40 -6.77
N CYS A 195 4.27 -19.05 -6.15
CA CYS A 195 4.52 -17.66 -5.76
C CYS A 195 5.98 -17.23 -5.95
N VAL A 196 6.16 -16.07 -6.57
CA VAL A 196 7.45 -15.40 -6.76
C VAL A 196 7.37 -14.01 -6.12
N VAL A 197 8.26 -13.74 -5.17
CA VAL A 197 8.33 -12.44 -4.48
C VAL A 197 9.60 -11.70 -4.83
N GLY A 198 9.69 -10.41 -4.50
CA GLY A 198 10.94 -9.67 -4.64
C GLY A 198 11.36 -9.38 -6.09
N THR A 199 10.41 -9.30 -7.03
CA THR A 199 10.70 -8.97 -8.44
C THR A 199 11.16 -7.53 -8.64
N LYS A 200 10.98 -6.67 -7.63
CA LYS A 200 11.30 -5.22 -7.56
C LYS A 200 10.53 -4.33 -8.55
N ILE A 201 10.35 -4.79 -9.79
CA ILE A 201 9.80 -4.03 -10.90
C ILE A 201 8.61 -4.71 -11.60
N GLY A 202 8.05 -5.79 -11.02
CA GLY A 202 6.95 -6.56 -11.59
C GLY A 202 5.75 -5.71 -12.01
N THR A 203 5.25 -4.83 -11.13
CA THR A 203 4.13 -3.92 -11.45
C THR A 203 4.47 -2.82 -12.46
N LYS A 204 5.76 -2.56 -12.70
CA LYS A 204 6.24 -1.56 -13.67
C LYS A 204 6.42 -2.16 -15.07
N VAL A 205 6.80 -3.43 -15.15
CA VAL A 205 7.10 -4.15 -16.40
C VAL A 205 5.86 -4.85 -16.97
N LEU A 206 5.09 -5.52 -16.12
CA LEU A 206 3.88 -6.23 -16.52
C LEU A 206 2.71 -5.26 -16.62
N LYS A 207 1.74 -5.59 -17.49
CA LYS A 207 0.49 -4.82 -17.64
C LYS A 207 -0.71 -5.72 -17.44
N ASP A 208 -1.81 -5.13 -17.00
CA ASP A 208 -3.10 -5.82 -16.92
C ASP A 208 -3.44 -6.49 -18.26
N GLY A 209 -3.73 -7.79 -18.21
CA GLY A 209 -4.09 -8.60 -19.37
C GLY A 209 -2.93 -9.29 -20.09
N ASP A 210 -1.67 -8.94 -19.78
CA ASP A 210 -0.49 -9.63 -20.30
C ASP A 210 -0.57 -11.12 -19.99
N LEU A 211 -0.27 -11.97 -20.96
CA LEU A 211 -0.19 -13.41 -20.75
C LEU A 211 1.22 -13.75 -20.24
N VAL A 212 1.30 -14.42 -19.10
CA VAL A 212 2.59 -14.77 -18.50
C VAL A 212 2.64 -16.23 -18.06
N GLU A 213 3.83 -16.79 -18.07
CA GLU A 213 4.19 -18.04 -17.40
C GLU A 213 5.00 -17.72 -16.14
N VAL A 214 4.57 -18.24 -15.01
CA VAL A 214 5.28 -18.15 -13.73
C VAL A 214 5.89 -19.51 -13.43
N ASP A 215 7.21 -19.57 -13.27
CA ASP A 215 7.94 -20.74 -12.77
C ASP A 215 8.53 -20.41 -11.41
N ALA A 216 7.77 -20.71 -10.36
CA ALA A 216 8.18 -20.42 -8.99
C ALA A 216 9.27 -21.35 -8.47
N ASN A 217 9.60 -22.44 -9.17
CA ASN A 217 10.76 -23.26 -8.81
C ASN A 217 12.08 -22.56 -9.15
N LYS A 218 12.06 -21.74 -10.22
CA LYS A 218 13.22 -20.97 -10.69
C LYS A 218 13.15 -19.50 -10.30
N GLY A 219 12.02 -19.05 -9.75
CA GLY A 219 11.77 -17.64 -9.43
C GLY A 219 11.63 -16.77 -10.69
N ILE A 220 11.08 -17.31 -11.77
CA ILE A 220 11.02 -16.65 -13.08
C ILE A 220 9.57 -16.32 -13.44
N VAL A 221 9.33 -15.11 -13.96
CA VAL A 221 8.06 -14.69 -14.55
C VAL A 221 8.32 -14.20 -15.97
N LYS A 222 7.73 -14.86 -16.95
CA LYS A 222 7.99 -14.62 -18.38
C LYS A 222 6.72 -14.25 -19.12
N ARG A 223 6.75 -13.16 -19.90
CA ARG A 223 5.65 -12.80 -20.81
C ARG A 223 5.70 -13.69 -22.05
N ILE A 224 4.55 -14.26 -22.40
CA ILE A 224 4.37 -15.21 -23.52
C ILE A 224 3.43 -14.65 -24.58
#